data_AF-A0A8J3UDB2-F1
#
_entry.id   AF-A0A8J3UDB2-F1
#
_cell.length_a   1.000
_cell.length_b   1.000
_cell.length_c   1.000
_cell.angle_alpha   90.00
_cell.angle_beta   90.00
_cell.angle_gamma   90.00
#
_symmetry.space_group_name_H-M   'P 1'
#
loop_
_entity.id
_entity.type
_entity.pdbx_description
1 polymer ?
#
loop_
_entity_poly.entity_id
_entity_poly.type
_entity_poly.pdbx_seq_one_letter_code
_entity_poly.pdbx_strand_id
1 'polypeptide(L)' 'MTRWEYRVCAVRSESDLNQLGAQGWELVSAVYDTDRMIVALYFKRPAV' A
#
# COMPACT_ATOMS: atom_id res chain seq x y z
N MET A 1 -22.79 5.62 1.21
CA MET A 1 -21.75 4.75 1.80
C MET A 1 -20.66 4.58 0.77
N THR A 2 -19.40 4.89 1.10
CA THR A 2 -18.27 4.72 0.19
C THR A 2 -17.75 3.29 0.30
N ARG A 3 -17.71 2.58 -0.82
CA ARG A 3 -17.09 1.25 -0.91
C ARG A 3 -15.57 1.43 -1.05
N TRP A 4 -14.79 0.53 -0.47
CA TRP A 4 -13.32 0.60 -0.46
C TRP A 4 -12.72 -0.61 -1.17
N GLU A 5 -11.63 -0.37 -1.91
CA GLU A 5 -10.74 -1.41 -2.43
C GLU A 5 -9.48 -1.46 -1.57
N TYR A 6 -8.93 -2.67 -1.40
CA TYR A 6 -7.70 -2.91 -0.63
C TYR A 6 -6.68 -3.64 -1.49
N ARG A 7 -5.40 -3.30 -1.29
CA ARG A 7 -4.27 -3.93 -1.99
C ARG A 7 -3.12 -4.17 -1.02
N VAL A 8 -2.43 -5.30 -1.18
CA VAL A 8 -1.21 -5.64 -0.45
C VAL A 8 -0.06 -5.78 -1.44
N CYS A 9 1.07 -5.12 -1.16
CA CYS A 9 2.25 -5.19 -2.01
C CYS A 9 3.51 -5.35 -1.15
N ALA A 10 4.42 -6.23 -1.57
CA ALA A 10 5.81 -6.21 -1.12
C ALA A 10 6.55 -5.20 -2.01
N VAL A 11 6.44 -3.91 -1.70
CA VAL A 11 7.03 -2.86 -2.53
C VAL A 11 8.54 -2.83 -2.34
N ARG A 12 9.28 -2.83 -3.45
CA ARG A 12 10.75 -2.94 -3.45
C ARG A 12 11.47 -1.63 -3.78
N SER A 13 10.73 -0.59 -4.18
CA SER A 13 11.30 0.69 -4.60
C SER A 13 10.39 1.89 -4.31
N GLU A 14 10.96 3.09 -4.20
CA GLU A 14 10.21 4.34 -4.08
C GLU A 14 9.34 4.61 -5.32
N SER A 15 9.81 4.21 -6.51
CA SER A 15 9.09 4.39 -7.78
C SER A 15 7.74 3.66 -7.79
N ASP A 16 7.68 2.45 -7.23
CA ASP A 16 6.44 1.68 -7.10
C ASP A 16 5.44 2.36 -6.14
N LEU A 17 5.94 2.94 -5.04
CA LEU A 17 5.11 3.71 -4.10
C LEU A 17 4.51 4.95 -4.77
N ASN A 18 5.32 5.68 -5.52
CA ASN A 18 4.89 6.87 -6.25
C ASN A 18 3.83 6.52 -7.30
N GLN A 19 3.98 5.40 -7.99
CA GLN A 19 2.99 4.93 -8.97
C GLN A 19 1.65 4.53 -8.30
N LEU A 20 1.69 3.90 -7.12
CA LEU A 20 0.48 3.60 -6.34
C LEU A 20 -0.23 4.89 -5.89
N GLY A 21 0.52 5.86 -5.40
CA GLY A 21 -0.01 7.18 -5.04
C GLY A 21 -0.69 7.88 -6.22
N ALA A 22 -0.07 7.86 -7.40
CA ALA A 22 -0.64 8.41 -8.63
C ALA A 22 -1.94 7.70 -9.08
N GLN A 23 -2.12 6.43 -8.70
CA GLN A 23 -3.34 5.65 -8.93
C GLN A 23 -4.43 5.86 -7.86
N GLY A 24 -4.19 6.77 -6.92
CA GLY A 24 -5.11 7.09 -5.82
C GLY A 24 -5.08 6.10 -4.66
N TRP A 25 -4.05 5.24 -4.57
CA TRP A 25 -3.86 4.36 -3.42
C TRP A 25 -3.20 5.11 -2.27
N GLU A 26 -3.81 5.01 -1.09
CA GLU A 26 -3.32 5.55 0.17
C GLU A 26 -2.68 4.44 1.01
N LEU A 27 -1.45 4.64 1.48
CA LEU A 27 -0.79 3.71 2.39
C LEU A 27 -1.45 3.76 3.78
N VAL A 28 -1.89 2.61 4.28
CA VAL A 28 -2.55 2.51 5.59
C VAL A 28 -1.74 1.79 6.64
N SER A 29 -0.86 0.87 6.22
CA SER A 29 -0.04 0.10 7.16
C SER A 29 1.19 -0.48 6.49
N ALA A 30 2.26 -0.61 7.27
CA ALA A 30 3.47 -1.33 6.93
C ALA A 30 3.67 -2.46 7.94
N VAL A 31 3.89 -3.68 7.45
CA VAL A 31 4.21 -4.85 8.26
C VAL A 31 5.70 -5.11 8.16
N TYR A 32 6.31 -5.29 9.32
CA TYR A 32 7.72 -5.55 9.51
C TYR A 32 7.93 -6.96 10.03
N ASP A 33 9.01 -7.61 9.63
CA ASP A 33 9.46 -8.84 10.27
C ASP A 33 10.20 -8.58 11.59
N THR A 34 10.76 -9.64 12.18
CA THR A 34 11.54 -9.56 13.43
C THR A 34 12.82 -8.74 13.30
N ASP A 35 13.38 -8.63 12.09
CA ASP A 35 14.58 -7.86 11.78
C ASP A 35 14.27 -6.42 11.36
N ARG A 36 13.00 -6.01 11.46
CA ARG A 36 12.46 -4.69 11.06
C ARG A 36 12.54 -4.43 9.56
N MET A 37 12.62 -5.46 8.74
CA MET A 37 12.51 -5.32 7.30
C MET A 37 11.03 -5.25 6.91
N ILE A 38 10.70 -4.33 6.01
CA ILE A 38 9.33 -4.21 5.48
C ILE A 38 9.04 -5.43 4.60
N VAL A 39 8.03 -6.21 4.98
CA VAL A 39 7.61 -7.41 4.24
C VAL A 39 6.32 -7.20 3.45
N ALA A 40 5.45 -6.30 3.92
CA ALA A 40 4.20 -5.99 3.24
C ALA A 40 3.73 -4.56 3.54
N LEU A 41 3.15 -3.93 2.53
CA LEU A 41 2.48 -2.65 2.62
C LEU A 41 1.01 -2.81 2.23
N TYR A 42 0.13 -2.24 3.05
CA TYR A 42 -1.31 -2.27 2.86
C TYR A 42 -1.77 -0.91 2.36
N PHE A 43 -2.59 -0.92 1.32
CA PHE A 43 -3.16 0.26 0.71
C PHE A 43 -4.68 0.18 0.63
N LYS A 44 -5.33 1.33 0.62
CA LYS A 44 -6.76 1.47 0.32
C LYS A 44 -7.00 2.55 -0.74
N ARG A 45 -8.14 2.47 -1.43
CA ARG A 45 -8.69 3.59 -2.20
C ARG A 45 -10.22 3.48 -2.29
N PRO A 46 -10.95 4.58 -2.56
CA PRO A 46 -12.37 4.50 -2.86
C PRO A 46 -12.61 3.59 -4.08
N ALA A 47 -13.55 2.65 -3.96
CA ALA A 47 -14.08 1.92 -5.09
C ALA A 47 -14.98 2.86 -5.88
N VAL A 48 -14.70 3.01 -7.17
CA VAL A 48 -15.54 3.77 -8.11
C VAL A 48 -16.81 2.98 -8.41
#